data_AF-A0A392LZQ0-F1
#
_entry.id   AF-A0A392LZQ0-F1
#
_cell.length_a   1.000
_cell.length_b   1.000
_cell.length_c   1.000
_cell.angle_alpha   90.00
_cell.angle_beta   90.00
_cell.angle_gamma   90.00
#
_symmetry.space_group_name_H-M   'P 1'
#
loop_
_entity.id
_entity.type
_entity.pdbx_description
1 polymer ?
#
loop_
_entity_poly.entity_id
_entity_poly.type
_entity_poly.pdbx_seq_one_letter_code
_entity_poly.pdbx_strand_id
1 'polypeptide(L)'
;MCSCVPLYNFSYVYNYIMVSPRSFVDSFLDVKEGRYNPKMSPKIPREKWRKGSQWFTLVRNHAEVIVDDDVIFSVFKRYCKRRPPIDTRKGKLNLKLQKQHNCIPDEHYVQTLLALHGLEGELERRTVTYTLWNQSTTKTDNKGWHPMTFSYANASPRRIKEIKDINHVYYETEHRTEWCRTNATFIPCFLFARKFSQGAAMRLLGDGIIDHFDVSALLGNTP
;
A
#
# COMPACT_ATOMS: atom_id res chain seq x y z
N MET A 1 -5.63 -14.45 -9.50
CA MET A 1 -6.91 -13.70 -9.41
C MET A 1 -6.57 -12.24 -9.10
N CYS A 2 -6.76 -11.33 -10.08
CA CYS A 2 -6.61 -9.89 -9.84
C CYS A 2 -7.80 -9.42 -8.98
N SER A 3 -7.53 -8.67 -7.91
CA SER A 3 -8.54 -8.32 -6.89
C SER A 3 -8.50 -6.83 -6.54
N CYS A 4 -7.84 -6.04 -7.38
CA CYS A 4 -7.80 -4.59 -7.33
C CYS A 4 -8.71 -4.05 -8.43
N VAL A 5 -9.43 -2.96 -8.15
CA VAL A 5 -10.30 -2.27 -9.10
C VAL A 5 -9.98 -0.78 -9.12
N PRO A 6 -10.03 -0.10 -10.28
CA PRO A 6 -9.96 1.34 -10.34
C PRO A 6 -11.24 1.94 -9.73
N LEU A 7 -11.12 3.10 -9.08
CA LEU A 7 -12.27 3.86 -8.57
C LEU A 7 -12.73 4.93 -9.55
N TYR A 8 -11.84 5.36 -10.45
CA TYR A 8 -12.07 6.42 -11.43
C TYR A 8 -11.71 5.94 -12.83
N ASN A 9 -12.12 6.70 -13.85
CA ASN A 9 -11.74 6.43 -15.22
C ASN A 9 -10.22 6.62 -15.44
N PHE A 10 -9.72 6.09 -16.56
CA PHE A 10 -8.30 6.15 -16.88
C PHE A 10 -7.77 7.59 -16.94
N SER A 11 -8.47 8.51 -17.58
CA SER A 11 -8.03 9.90 -17.72
C SER A 11 -7.83 10.59 -16.37
N TYR A 12 -8.75 10.36 -15.42
CA TYR A 12 -8.63 10.89 -14.07
C TYR A 12 -7.42 10.29 -13.35
N VAL A 13 -7.27 8.96 -13.37
CA VAL A 13 -6.15 8.26 -12.72
C VAL A 13 -4.81 8.70 -13.31
N TYR A 14 -4.73 8.76 -14.65
CA TYR A 14 -3.55 9.19 -15.38
C TYR A 14 -3.17 10.62 -15.01
N ASN A 15 -4.10 11.57 -15.11
CA ASN A 15 -3.82 12.96 -14.77
C ASN A 15 -3.44 13.14 -13.30
N TYR A 16 -4.10 12.45 -12.37
CA TYR A 16 -3.77 12.50 -10.95
C TYR A 16 -2.33 12.07 -10.68
N ILE A 17 -1.88 10.97 -11.29
CA ILE A 17 -0.53 10.43 -11.07
C ILE A 17 0.50 11.25 -11.83
N MET A 18 0.25 11.58 -13.10
CA MET A 18 1.24 12.16 -14.00
C MET A 18 1.51 13.65 -13.75
N VAL A 19 0.56 14.38 -13.16
CA VAL A 19 0.75 15.78 -12.75
C VAL A 19 1.57 15.87 -11.45
N SER A 20 1.57 14.82 -10.62
CA SER A 20 2.34 14.81 -9.39
C SER A 20 3.83 14.59 -9.69
N PRO A 21 4.73 15.50 -9.25
CA PRO A 21 6.17 15.25 -9.31
C PRO A 21 6.64 14.31 -8.19
N ARG A 22 5.73 13.87 -7.31
CA ARG A 22 6.03 13.08 -6.10
C ARG A 22 5.58 11.64 -6.29
N SER A 23 6.30 10.72 -5.64
CA SER A 23 5.89 9.32 -5.55
C SER A 23 4.88 9.10 -4.44
N PHE A 24 3.93 8.18 -4.65
CA PHE A 24 2.94 7.76 -3.66
C PHE A 24 3.41 6.47 -3.01
N VAL A 25 4.15 6.62 -1.92
CA VAL A 25 4.72 5.51 -1.16
C VAL A 25 4.26 5.66 0.28
N ASP A 26 3.35 4.79 0.69
CA ASP A 26 2.96 4.68 2.09
C ASP A 26 4.20 4.39 2.94
N SER A 27 4.50 5.24 3.93
CA SER A 27 5.73 5.16 4.72
C SER A 27 5.50 5.76 6.11
N PHE A 28 5.74 4.95 7.15
CA PHE A 28 5.64 5.34 8.56
C PHE A 28 6.52 4.46 9.45
N LEU A 29 6.74 4.89 10.70
CA LEU A 29 7.51 4.14 11.70
C LEU A 29 6.82 2.84 12.16
N ASP A 30 7.56 1.73 12.13
CA ASP A 30 7.10 0.43 12.67
C ASP A 30 7.44 0.28 14.16
N VAL A 31 6.58 0.83 15.02
CA VAL A 31 6.78 0.81 16.48
C VAL A 31 6.09 -0.37 17.18
N LYS A 32 5.04 -0.94 16.59
CA LYS A 32 4.14 -1.88 17.28
C LYS A 32 4.50 -3.36 17.08
N GLU A 33 5.12 -3.73 15.96
CA GLU A 33 5.18 -5.14 15.55
C GLU A 33 6.54 -5.83 15.76
N GLY A 34 7.58 -5.08 16.12
CA GLY A 34 8.91 -5.66 16.40
C GLY A 34 9.49 -6.45 15.22
N ARG A 35 9.15 -6.08 13.98
CA ARG A 35 9.58 -6.79 12.76
C ARG A 35 11.03 -6.54 12.40
N TYR A 36 11.60 -5.45 12.91
CA TYR A 36 12.99 -5.08 12.70
C TYR A 36 13.94 -6.14 13.30
N ASN A 37 14.87 -6.62 12.50
CA ASN A 37 15.93 -7.53 12.91
C ASN A 37 17.21 -6.73 13.24
N PRO A 38 17.73 -6.75 14.48
CA PRO A 38 18.93 -6.00 14.86
C PRO A 38 20.18 -6.29 14.01
N LYS A 39 20.25 -7.46 13.37
CA LYS A 39 21.37 -7.84 12.48
C LYS A 39 21.41 -7.05 11.16
N MET A 40 20.38 -6.26 10.86
CA MET A 40 20.37 -5.34 9.71
C MET A 40 21.19 -4.07 9.97
N SER A 41 21.44 -3.74 11.25
CA SER A 41 22.37 -2.68 11.65
C SER A 41 23.83 -3.06 11.34
N PRO A 42 24.71 -2.13 10.95
CA PRO A 42 24.47 -0.68 10.80
C PRO A 42 23.95 -0.26 9.43
N LYS A 43 23.85 -1.18 8.46
CA LYS A 43 23.47 -0.86 7.07
C LYS A 43 22.04 -0.34 6.96
N ILE A 44 21.14 -0.86 7.78
CA ILE A 44 19.78 -0.33 7.95
C ILE A 44 19.62 0.00 9.44
N PRO A 45 19.84 1.25 9.85
CA PRO A 45 19.60 1.67 11.22
C PRO A 45 18.10 1.60 11.56
N ARG A 46 17.79 1.40 12.85
CA ARG A 46 16.40 1.19 13.29
C ARG A 46 15.53 2.43 13.07
N GLU A 47 16.12 3.62 13.19
CA GLU A 47 15.49 4.92 12.97
C GLU A 47 15.12 5.18 11.49
N LYS A 48 15.73 4.45 10.56
CA LYS A 48 15.41 4.48 9.12
C LYS A 48 14.49 3.34 8.69
N TRP A 49 14.18 2.41 9.59
CA TRP A 49 13.22 1.35 9.33
C TRP A 49 11.81 1.96 9.13
N ARG A 50 11.23 1.70 7.96
CA ARG A 50 9.88 2.17 7.61
C ARG A 50 9.00 0.99 7.26
N LYS A 51 7.70 1.15 7.49
CA LYS A 51 6.63 0.26 7.07
C LYS A 51 5.68 1.01 6.15
N GLY A 52 5.03 0.28 5.24
CA GLY A 52 3.92 0.79 4.47
C GLY A 52 3.20 -0.28 3.65
N SER A 53 2.28 0.18 2.83
CA SER A 53 1.58 -0.61 1.82
C SER A 53 2.55 -1.25 0.82
N GLN A 54 2.19 -2.46 0.38
CA GLN A 54 2.83 -3.15 -0.76
C GLN A 54 2.54 -2.47 -2.10
N TRP A 55 1.54 -1.58 -2.14
CA TRP A 55 1.15 -0.84 -3.34
C TRP A 55 1.63 0.59 -3.29
N PHE A 56 2.39 0.94 -4.31
CA PHE A 56 3.02 2.25 -4.44
C PHE A 56 3.02 2.69 -5.90
N THR A 57 3.27 3.97 -6.11
CA THR A 57 3.48 4.57 -7.43
C THR A 57 4.74 5.41 -7.36
N LEU A 58 5.64 5.22 -8.33
CA LEU A 58 6.96 5.85 -8.33
C LEU A 58 7.11 6.77 -9.54
N VAL A 59 7.77 7.90 -9.32
CA VAL A 59 8.41 8.64 -10.39
C VAL A 59 9.68 7.92 -10.83
N ARG A 60 10.12 8.17 -12.07
CA ARG A 60 11.26 7.46 -12.67
C ARG A 60 12.52 7.49 -11.80
N ASN A 61 12.89 8.66 -11.29
CA ASN A 61 14.12 8.82 -10.48
C ASN A 61 14.11 7.93 -9.22
N HIS A 62 12.97 7.78 -8.55
CA HIS A 62 12.87 6.86 -7.40
C HIS A 62 12.89 5.39 -7.81
N ALA A 63 12.39 5.06 -9.01
CA ALA A 63 12.46 3.70 -9.53
C ALA A 63 13.92 3.30 -9.86
N GLU A 64 14.71 4.23 -10.41
CA GLU A 64 16.14 4.03 -10.67
C GLU A 64 16.90 3.71 -9.36
N VAL A 65 16.66 4.50 -8.30
CA VAL A 65 17.23 4.21 -6.95
C VAL A 65 16.92 2.78 -6.47
N ILE A 66 15.71 2.28 -6.74
CA ILE A 66 15.30 0.94 -6.30
C ILE A 66 15.96 -0.16 -7.15
N VAL A 67 16.08 0.06 -8.47
CA VAL A 67 16.66 -0.91 -9.40
C VAL A 67 18.17 -1.01 -9.23
N ASP A 68 18.82 0.11 -8.90
CA ASP A 68 20.27 0.18 -8.71
C ASP A 68 20.74 -0.34 -7.34
N ASP A 69 19.83 -0.57 -6.38
CA ASP A 69 20.20 -1.05 -5.05
C ASP A 69 20.54 -2.55 -5.03
N ASP A 70 21.79 -2.87 -4.71
CA ASP A 70 22.26 -4.21 -4.42
C ASP A 70 22.64 -4.40 -2.93
N VAL A 71 23.00 -3.32 -2.24
CA VAL A 71 23.47 -3.32 -0.86
C VAL A 71 22.33 -3.58 0.12
N ILE A 72 21.29 -2.74 0.11
CA ILE A 72 20.20 -2.82 1.08
C ILE A 72 19.33 -4.03 0.77
N PHE A 73 19.08 -4.32 -0.50
CA PHE A 73 18.40 -5.53 -0.95
C PHE A 73 19.08 -6.80 -0.43
N SER A 74 20.42 -6.86 -0.48
CA SER A 74 21.18 -7.99 0.07
C SER A 74 21.00 -8.18 1.57
N VAL A 75 20.91 -7.08 2.34
CA VAL A 75 20.64 -7.11 3.78
C VAL A 75 19.22 -7.65 4.05
N PHE A 76 18.21 -7.15 3.33
CA PHE A 76 16.84 -7.66 3.39
C PHE A 76 16.78 -9.16 3.05
N LYS A 77 17.41 -9.56 1.93
CA LYS A 77 17.48 -10.96 1.50
C LYS A 77 18.09 -11.85 2.56
N ARG A 78 19.04 -11.38 3.34
CA ARG A 78 19.69 -12.16 4.40
C ARG A 78 18.87 -12.22 5.69
N TYR A 79 18.34 -11.08 6.16
CA TYR A 79 17.84 -10.95 7.53
C TYR A 79 16.34 -10.67 7.67
N CYS A 80 15.70 -10.08 6.65
CA CYS A 80 14.27 -9.86 6.63
C CYS A 80 13.56 -11.10 6.09
N LYS A 81 13.18 -12.00 6.99
CA LYS A 81 12.52 -13.26 6.64
C LYS A 81 11.14 -13.33 7.29
N ARG A 82 10.16 -13.76 6.50
CA ARG A 82 8.83 -14.06 7.00
C ARG A 82 8.88 -15.29 7.91
N ARG A 83 8.25 -15.21 9.08
CA ARG A 83 8.11 -16.35 9.97
C ARG A 83 7.13 -17.35 9.35
N PRO A 84 7.49 -18.64 9.24
CA PRO A 84 6.58 -19.64 8.70
C PRO A 84 5.43 -19.92 9.69
N PRO A 85 4.26 -20.36 9.20
CA PRO A 85 3.19 -20.88 10.04
C PRO A 85 3.68 -22.02 10.93
N ILE A 86 3.03 -22.21 12.08
CA ILE A 86 3.32 -23.32 12.98
C ILE A 86 3.00 -24.63 12.26
N ASP A 87 4.01 -25.50 12.15
CA ASP A 87 3.87 -26.86 11.63
C ASP A 87 4.26 -27.85 12.72
N THR A 88 3.26 -28.50 13.32
CA THR A 88 3.44 -29.44 14.43
C THR A 88 4.27 -30.66 14.04
N ARG A 89 4.34 -31.01 12.75
CA ARG A 89 5.17 -32.11 12.22
C ARG A 89 6.67 -31.83 12.30
N LYS A 90 7.09 -30.58 12.51
CA LYS A 90 8.50 -30.17 12.55
C LYS A 90 9.14 -30.19 13.95
N GLY A 91 8.41 -30.56 15.00
CA GLY A 91 8.94 -30.72 16.36
C GLY A 91 9.86 -29.57 16.81
N LYS A 92 11.10 -29.87 17.23
CA LYS A 92 12.10 -28.88 17.70
C LYS A 92 12.50 -27.84 16.63
N LEU A 93 12.40 -28.17 15.34
CA LEU A 93 12.71 -27.23 14.25
C LEU A 93 11.68 -26.09 14.19
N ASN A 94 10.43 -26.35 14.56
CA ASN A 94 9.40 -25.32 14.68
C ASN A 94 9.81 -24.27 15.72
N LEU A 95 10.28 -24.69 16.90
CA LEU A 95 10.72 -23.78 17.96
C LEU A 95 11.85 -22.83 17.50
N LYS A 96 12.79 -23.30 16.68
CA LYS A 96 13.86 -22.46 16.11
C LYS A 96 13.31 -21.46 15.09
N LEU A 97 12.35 -21.86 14.26
CA LEU A 97 11.71 -21.00 13.27
C LEU A 97 10.80 -19.94 13.93
N GLN A 98 10.11 -20.28 15.02
CA GLN A 98 9.25 -19.33 15.74
C GLN A 98 10.06 -18.25 16.49
N LYS A 99 11.34 -18.51 16.81
CA LYS A 99 12.27 -17.51 17.38
C LYS A 99 12.75 -16.46 16.36
N GLN A 100 12.46 -16.63 15.07
CA GLN A 100 12.86 -15.68 14.04
C GLN A 100 11.98 -14.42 14.06
N HIS A 101 12.57 -13.24 13.80
CA HIS A 101 11.82 -12.00 13.60
C HIS A 101 10.92 -12.15 12.38
N ASN A 102 9.63 -11.83 12.52
CA ASN A 102 8.68 -11.93 11.43
C ASN A 102 8.73 -10.66 10.57
N CYS A 103 9.66 -10.61 9.62
CA CYS A 103 9.84 -9.46 8.74
C CYS A 103 9.15 -9.68 7.39
N ILE A 104 8.44 -8.67 6.89
CA ILE A 104 7.64 -8.72 5.65
C ILE A 104 8.28 -7.78 4.61
N PRO A 105 9.24 -8.26 3.80
CA PRO A 105 10.12 -7.38 3.01
C PRO A 105 9.35 -6.46 2.05
N ASP A 106 8.26 -6.96 1.48
CA ASP A 106 7.31 -6.29 0.59
C ASP A 106 6.55 -5.12 1.23
N GLU A 107 6.47 -5.05 2.57
CA GLU A 107 5.87 -3.94 3.32
C GLU A 107 6.91 -2.97 3.89
N HIS A 108 8.21 -3.20 3.64
CA HIS A 108 9.29 -2.46 4.32
C HIS A 108 10.42 -1.98 3.40
N TYR A 109 10.76 -2.74 2.35
CA TYR A 109 11.97 -2.52 1.56
C TYR A 109 11.99 -1.16 0.86
N VAL A 110 10.98 -0.87 0.04
CA VAL A 110 10.93 0.36 -0.76
C VAL A 110 10.93 1.60 0.14
N GLN A 111 10.10 1.59 1.18
CA GLN A 111 9.98 2.69 2.14
C GLN A 111 11.30 2.94 2.87
N THR A 112 11.95 1.87 3.32
CA THR A 112 13.20 1.93 4.07
C THR A 112 14.34 2.41 3.18
N LEU A 113 14.43 1.91 1.94
CA LEU A 113 15.45 2.33 0.99
C LEU A 113 15.34 3.83 0.69
N LEU A 114 14.14 4.31 0.34
CA LEU A 114 13.93 5.74 0.08
C LEU A 114 14.22 6.61 1.32
N ALA A 115 13.92 6.12 2.53
CA ALA A 115 14.26 6.82 3.76
C ALA A 115 15.77 6.87 4.03
N LEU A 116 16.52 5.82 3.69
CA LEU A 116 17.98 5.77 3.77
C LEU A 116 18.63 6.78 2.81
N HIS A 117 18.08 6.91 1.61
CA HIS A 117 18.51 7.91 0.62
C HIS A 117 18.06 9.34 0.93
N GLY A 118 17.30 9.57 2.01
CA GLY A 118 16.82 10.90 2.39
C GLY A 118 15.68 11.43 1.52
N LEU A 119 15.05 10.58 0.73
CA LEU A 119 14.04 10.95 -0.27
C LEU A 119 12.62 11.05 0.32
N GLU A 120 12.43 10.91 1.64
CA GLU A 120 11.09 10.99 2.26
C GLU A 120 10.37 12.33 1.99
N GLY A 121 11.15 13.41 1.80
CA GLY A 121 10.63 14.73 1.43
C GLY A 121 10.03 14.81 0.02
N GLU A 122 10.37 13.86 -0.85
CA GLU A 122 9.90 13.79 -2.24
C GLU A 122 8.67 12.86 -2.40
N LEU A 123 8.18 12.31 -1.28
CA LEU A 123 7.06 11.37 -1.26
C LEU A 123 5.77 12.05 -0.79
N GLU A 124 4.68 11.72 -1.45
CA GLU A 124 3.38 11.62 -0.78
C GLU A 124 3.43 10.35 0.07
N ARG A 125 3.57 10.51 1.40
CA ARG A 125 3.79 9.40 2.35
C ARG A 125 2.49 8.62 2.64
N ARG A 126 1.85 8.17 1.56
CA ARG A 126 0.59 7.43 1.47
C ARG A 126 0.54 6.63 0.17
N THR A 127 -0.28 5.60 0.15
CA THR A 127 -0.62 4.88 -1.09
C THR A 127 -1.88 5.46 -1.73
N VAL A 128 -2.02 5.28 -3.04
CA VAL A 128 -3.26 5.56 -3.78
C VAL A 128 -4.19 4.33 -3.84
N THR A 129 -3.87 3.24 -3.14
CA THR A 129 -4.71 2.03 -3.12
C THR A 129 -5.36 1.82 -1.75
N TYR A 130 -6.69 1.91 -1.71
CA TYR A 130 -7.47 1.64 -0.51
C TYR A 130 -7.48 0.14 -0.16
N THR A 131 -7.21 -0.17 1.10
CA THR A 131 -7.38 -1.52 1.68
C THR A 131 -8.21 -1.42 2.95
N LEU A 132 -9.26 -2.23 3.05
CA LEU A 132 -10.00 -2.38 4.30
C LEU A 132 -9.42 -3.53 5.13
N TRP A 133 -9.07 -3.25 6.38
CA TRP A 133 -8.61 -4.26 7.35
C TRP A 133 -9.68 -4.47 8.42
N ASN A 134 -10.04 -5.74 8.68
CA ASN A 134 -10.99 -6.04 9.75
C ASN A 134 -10.26 -6.05 11.09
N GLN A 135 -10.51 -5.03 11.93
CA GLN A 135 -9.89 -4.92 13.26
C GLN A 135 -10.40 -5.97 14.26
N SER A 136 -11.48 -6.70 13.94
CA SER A 136 -12.13 -7.68 14.82
C SER A 136 -11.55 -9.10 14.74
N THR A 137 -10.59 -9.39 13.87
CA THR A 137 -9.96 -10.72 13.82
C THR A 137 -8.94 -10.86 14.93
N THR A 138 -9.12 -11.81 15.83
CA THR A 138 -8.15 -12.15 16.89
C THR A 138 -6.79 -12.48 16.27
N LYS A 139 -5.69 -12.15 16.96
CA LYS A 139 -4.30 -12.36 16.49
C LYS A 139 -3.96 -13.82 16.12
N THR A 140 -4.84 -14.77 16.47
CA THR A 140 -4.73 -16.20 16.22
C THR A 140 -5.32 -16.63 14.86
N ASP A 141 -6.16 -15.81 14.24
CA ASP A 141 -6.72 -16.11 12.92
C ASP A 141 -5.80 -15.59 11.81
N ASN A 142 -5.43 -16.47 10.88
CA ASN A 142 -4.72 -16.12 9.63
C ASN A 142 -5.48 -15.06 8.80
N LYS A 143 -6.76 -14.79 9.12
CA LYS A 143 -7.58 -13.73 8.49
C LYS A 143 -7.14 -12.31 8.85
N GLY A 144 -6.47 -12.10 9.99
CA GLY A 144 -5.96 -10.77 10.37
C GLY A 144 -4.72 -10.32 9.59
N TRP A 145 -4.12 -11.22 8.80
CA TRP A 145 -2.92 -10.98 8.01
C TRP A 145 -3.22 -10.49 6.59
N HIS A 146 -4.50 -10.41 6.23
CA HIS A 146 -4.94 -10.03 4.91
C HIS A 146 -6.07 -9.01 4.99
N PRO A 147 -6.13 -8.05 4.05
CA PRO A 147 -7.26 -7.14 3.98
C PRO A 147 -8.56 -7.91 3.69
N MET A 148 -9.67 -7.36 4.18
CA MET A 148 -11.00 -7.87 3.94
C MET A 148 -11.28 -7.97 2.43
N THR A 149 -11.96 -9.04 2.03
CA THR A 149 -12.46 -9.19 0.66
C THR A 149 -13.89 -8.69 0.56
N PHE A 150 -14.11 -7.64 -0.24
CA PHE A 150 -15.43 -7.17 -0.66
C PHE A 150 -16.12 -8.25 -1.49
N SER A 151 -17.28 -8.68 -1.03
CA SER A 151 -18.21 -9.52 -1.79
C SER A 151 -19.13 -8.63 -2.66
N TYR A 152 -19.92 -9.27 -3.53
CA TYR A 152 -20.93 -8.57 -4.33
C TYR A 152 -21.85 -7.68 -3.47
N ALA A 153 -22.31 -8.20 -2.33
CA ALA A 153 -23.16 -7.47 -1.39
C ALA A 153 -22.45 -6.28 -0.72
N ASN A 154 -21.14 -6.40 -0.46
CA ASN A 154 -20.36 -5.36 0.22
C ASN A 154 -19.79 -4.30 -0.74
N ALA A 155 -19.84 -4.53 -2.06
CA ALA A 155 -19.41 -3.59 -3.10
C ALA A 155 -20.57 -2.73 -3.63
N SER A 156 -21.35 -2.11 -2.73
CA SER A 156 -22.46 -1.25 -3.10
C SER A 156 -21.98 0.13 -3.58
N PRO A 157 -22.72 0.84 -4.46
CA PRO A 157 -22.38 2.20 -4.89
C PRO A 157 -22.11 3.16 -3.73
N ARG A 158 -22.92 3.05 -2.66
CA ARG A 158 -22.74 3.83 -1.43
C ARG A 158 -21.36 3.58 -0.80
N ARG A 159 -20.95 2.31 -0.66
CA ARG A 159 -19.63 1.98 -0.10
C ARG A 159 -18.48 2.48 -0.97
N ILE A 160 -18.63 2.42 -2.29
CA ILE A 160 -17.63 2.96 -3.21
C ILE A 160 -17.54 4.48 -3.10
N LYS A 161 -18.67 5.17 -2.99
CA LYS A 161 -18.69 6.61 -2.75
C LYS A 161 -18.00 6.97 -1.42
N GLU A 162 -18.29 6.24 -0.34
CA GLU A 162 -17.62 6.44 0.95
C GLU A 162 -16.08 6.30 0.85
N ILE A 163 -15.58 5.37 0.03
CA ILE A 163 -14.13 5.24 -0.22
C ILE A 163 -13.59 6.43 -1.04
N LYS A 164 -14.34 6.86 -2.07
CA LYS A 164 -13.98 8.01 -2.93
C LYS A 164 -13.94 9.33 -2.16
N ASP A 165 -14.78 9.48 -1.14
CA ASP A 165 -14.89 10.69 -0.32
C ASP A 165 -13.74 10.82 0.72
N ILE A 166 -12.87 9.80 0.87
CA ILE A 166 -11.73 9.86 1.79
C ILE A 166 -10.68 10.84 1.24
N ASN A 167 -10.43 11.91 1.98
CA ASN A 167 -9.48 12.98 1.65
C ASN A 167 -8.30 13.09 2.63
N HIS A 168 -8.17 12.17 3.59
CA HIS A 168 -7.01 12.08 4.46
C HIS A 168 -6.74 10.66 4.94
N VAL A 169 -5.52 10.40 5.39
CA VAL A 169 -5.09 9.16 6.03
C VAL A 169 -4.41 9.47 7.36
N TYR A 170 -4.85 8.81 8.44
CA TYR A 170 -4.27 8.98 9.77
C TYR A 170 -3.30 7.83 10.10
N TYR A 171 -2.07 8.20 10.47
CA TYR A 171 -0.99 7.31 10.88
C TYR A 171 -0.81 7.36 12.39
N GLU A 172 -1.44 6.41 13.08
CA GLU A 172 -1.47 6.35 14.53
C GLU A 172 -0.08 6.27 15.17
N THR A 173 0.87 5.57 14.55
CA THR A 173 2.22 5.37 15.07
C THR A 173 3.06 6.65 15.10
N GLU A 174 2.68 7.65 14.30
CA GLU A 174 3.39 8.93 14.17
C GLU A 174 2.52 10.11 14.59
N HIS A 175 1.28 9.86 15.02
CA HIS A 175 0.26 10.89 15.26
C HIS A 175 0.16 11.91 14.10
N ARG A 176 0.28 11.40 12.86
CA ARG A 176 0.36 12.20 11.64
C ARG A 176 -0.89 12.00 10.79
N THR A 177 -1.44 13.09 10.28
CA THR A 177 -2.49 13.05 9.25
C THR A 177 -1.92 13.50 7.92
N GLU A 178 -1.99 12.63 6.92
CA GLU A 178 -1.70 12.98 5.52
C GLU A 178 -2.99 13.44 4.85
N TRP A 179 -3.08 14.74 4.60
CA TRP A 179 -4.19 15.34 3.87
C TRP A 179 -3.92 15.25 2.37
N CYS A 180 -4.83 14.61 1.64
CA CYS A 180 -4.75 14.47 0.20
C CYS A 180 -5.21 15.77 -0.44
N ARG A 181 -4.26 16.58 -0.89
CA ARG A 181 -4.52 17.90 -1.47
C ARG A 181 -3.67 18.14 -2.71
N THR A 182 -4.22 18.88 -3.64
CA THR A 182 -3.47 19.55 -4.71
C THR A 182 -3.62 21.03 -4.47
N ASN A 183 -2.51 21.72 -4.19
CA ASN A 183 -2.51 23.11 -3.74
C ASN A 183 -3.42 23.30 -2.49
N ALA A 184 -4.45 24.14 -2.60
CA ALA A 184 -5.40 24.42 -1.54
C ALA A 184 -6.66 23.54 -1.58
N THR A 185 -6.78 22.63 -2.55
CA THR A 185 -7.99 21.85 -2.79
C THR A 185 -7.82 20.41 -2.30
N PHE A 186 -8.77 19.94 -1.48
CA PHE A 186 -8.83 18.53 -1.10
C PHE A 186 -9.20 17.67 -2.30
N ILE A 187 -8.50 16.56 -2.44
CA ILE A 187 -8.70 15.56 -3.49
C ILE A 187 -8.83 14.17 -2.86
N PRO A 188 -9.44 13.20 -3.57
CA PRO A 188 -9.49 11.82 -3.11
C PRO A 188 -8.10 11.26 -2.82
N CYS A 189 -7.96 10.50 -1.74
CA CYS A 189 -6.70 9.83 -1.40
C CYS A 189 -6.45 8.58 -2.25
N PHE A 190 -7.50 7.88 -2.65
CA PHE A 190 -7.39 6.56 -3.25
C PHE A 190 -7.92 6.56 -4.67
N LEU A 191 -7.14 6.05 -5.60
CA LEU A 191 -7.49 5.85 -7.01
C LEU A 191 -7.90 4.41 -7.30
N PHE A 192 -7.46 3.48 -6.46
CA PHE A 192 -7.74 2.06 -6.57
C PHE A 192 -8.25 1.53 -5.23
N ALA A 193 -8.95 0.40 -5.25
CA ALA A 193 -9.36 -0.30 -4.04
C ALA A 193 -9.13 -1.81 -4.14
N ARG A 194 -8.95 -2.45 -2.99
CA ARG A 194 -8.82 -3.91 -2.83
C ARG A 194 -9.32 -4.36 -1.43
N LYS A 195 -9.66 -5.62 -1.22
CA LYS A 195 -9.63 -6.78 -2.13
C LYS A 195 -11.04 -7.10 -2.61
N PHE A 196 -11.27 -7.32 -3.90
CA PHE A 196 -12.60 -7.65 -4.43
C PHE A 196 -12.70 -9.11 -4.85
N SER A 197 -13.84 -9.76 -4.59
CA SER A 197 -14.20 -11.03 -5.22
C SER A 197 -14.55 -10.81 -6.69
N GLN A 198 -14.60 -11.88 -7.49
CA GLN A 198 -15.00 -11.78 -8.90
C GLN A 198 -16.38 -11.16 -9.06
N GLY A 199 -17.37 -11.62 -8.29
CA GLY A 199 -18.72 -11.04 -8.30
C GLY A 199 -18.70 -9.55 -7.97
N ALA A 200 -17.94 -9.15 -6.95
CA ALA A 200 -17.81 -7.75 -6.56
C ALA A 200 -17.16 -6.90 -7.66
N ALA A 201 -16.10 -7.40 -8.30
CA ALA A 201 -15.44 -6.70 -9.40
C ALA A 201 -16.37 -6.56 -10.62
N MET A 202 -17.11 -7.60 -10.98
CA MET A 202 -18.09 -7.54 -12.08
C MET A 202 -19.19 -6.52 -11.81
N ARG A 203 -19.70 -6.45 -10.57
CA ARG A 203 -20.67 -5.43 -10.17
C ARG A 203 -20.15 -4.02 -10.43
N LEU A 204 -18.89 -3.76 -10.06
CA LEU A 204 -18.30 -2.42 -10.18
C LEU A 204 -17.97 -2.03 -11.62
N LEU A 205 -17.50 -2.99 -12.42
CA LEU A 205 -17.09 -2.77 -13.80
C LEU A 205 -18.28 -2.84 -14.79
N GLY A 206 -19.30 -3.64 -14.48
CA GLY A 206 -20.47 -3.88 -15.34
C GLY A 206 -21.62 -2.89 -15.12
N ASP A 207 -21.87 -2.47 -13.88
CA ASP A 207 -23.04 -1.62 -13.55
C ASP A 207 -22.77 -0.11 -13.73
N GLY A 208 -21.66 0.29 -14.37
CA GLY A 208 -21.33 1.71 -14.59
C GLY A 208 -21.07 2.52 -13.31
N ILE A 209 -20.77 1.85 -12.18
CA ILE A 209 -20.52 2.48 -10.87
C ILE A 209 -19.21 3.30 -10.87
N ILE A 210 -18.30 2.97 -11.77
CA ILE A 210 -17.15 3.80 -12.13
C ILE A 210 -17.62 4.56 -13.38
N ASP A 211 -17.82 5.89 -13.25
CA ASP A 211 -18.54 6.78 -14.18
C ASP A 211 -18.60 6.33 -15.64
N HIS A 212 -19.79 6.48 -16.24
CA HIS A 212 -20.04 6.36 -17.67
C HIS A 212 -18.95 7.08 -18.48
N PHE A 213 -18.36 6.34 -19.44
CA PHE A 213 -17.48 6.88 -20.46
C PHE A 213 -18.22 7.91 -21.29
N ASP A 214 -18.06 9.19 -20.97
CA ASP A 214 -18.57 10.26 -21.81
C ASP A 214 -17.47 10.68 -22.82
N VAL A 215 -17.57 10.11 -24.01
CA VAL A 215 -16.70 10.41 -25.16
C VAL A 215 -16.92 11.83 -25.68
N SER A 216 -17.99 12.52 -25.27
CA SER A 216 -18.30 13.88 -25.73
C SER A 216 -17.35 14.96 -25.19
N ALA A 217 -16.61 14.68 -24.11
CA ALA A 217 -15.56 15.57 -23.61
C ALA A 217 -14.27 15.57 -24.48
N LEU A 218 -14.19 14.69 -25.49
CA LEU A 218 -13.04 14.58 -26.41
C LEU A 218 -13.25 15.24 -27.78
N LEU A 219 -14.43 15.83 -28.05
CA LEU A 219 -14.75 16.48 -29.33
C LEU A 219 -15.06 17.98 -29.22
N GLY A 220 -14.82 18.59 -28.08
CA GLY A 220 -14.95 20.04 -27.90
C GLY A 220 -13.59 20.69 -27.71
N ASN A 221 -12.78 20.77 -28.77
CA ASN A 221 -11.87 21.89 -29.05
C ASN A 221 -10.97 21.55 -30.26
N THR A 222 -11.23 22.22 -31.38
CA THR A 222 -10.23 22.65 -32.38
C THR A 222 -10.95 23.45 -33.47
N PRO A 223 -10.31 24.48 -34.06
CA PRO A 223 -9.59 25.61 -33.46
C PRO A 223 -10.49 26.83 -33.20
#